data_AF-A0A8S4FTX4-F1
#
_entry.id   AF-A0A8S4FTX4-F1
#
_cell.length_a   1.000
_cell.length_b   1.000
_cell.length_c   1.000
_cell.angle_alpha   90.00
_cell.angle_beta   90.00
_cell.angle_gamma   90.00
#
_symmetry.space_group_name_H-M   'P 1'
#
loop_
_entity.id
_entity.type
_entity.pdbx_description
1 polymer ?
#
loop_
_entity_poly.entity_id
_entity_poly.type
_entity_poly.pdbx_seq_one_letter_code
_entity_poly.pdbx_strand_id
1 'polypeptide(L)'
;MLIAKSIEFGLLSETGSDVVSLPGEEAGWRREAEHCFTIEEAGWRREAEHCFTMWCSGRSCCEGMLLTLKLIKRQDLLNVLINVARPKADTLQMKVQLGKDDGDPFVLCIAQKKTATRLAKEMHDLSVFCPERRPGDKHGLPASLSVMSESGEATAGMLDARATQCITLYHRKINYIHISDRYTRVAPEEQQAATTPPETEKVLVMSINIDGENDEDARPLLMLLFHMLDKLKRMRLSKEVRKCSLVKMAAMLHL
;
A
#
# COMPACT_ATOMS: atom_id res chain seq x y z
N MET A 1 -4.64 -11.26 -18.07
CA MET A 1 -3.28 -11.72 -18.45
C MET A 1 -2.48 -10.64 -19.20
N LEU A 2 -3.09 -9.86 -20.10
CA LEU A 2 -2.41 -8.73 -20.77
C LEU A 2 -1.92 -7.65 -19.79
N ILE A 3 -2.77 -7.23 -18.84
CA ILE A 3 -2.43 -6.27 -17.76
C ILE A 3 -1.28 -6.80 -16.88
N ALA A 4 -1.38 -8.07 -16.50
CA ALA A 4 -0.35 -8.77 -15.73
C ALA A 4 1.02 -8.74 -16.44
N LYS A 5 1.04 -9.01 -17.75
CA LYS A 5 2.26 -8.93 -18.58
C LYS A 5 2.77 -7.51 -18.81
N SER A 6 1.87 -6.53 -18.89
CA SER A 6 2.23 -5.12 -19.10
C SER A 6 2.78 -4.48 -17.81
N ILE A 7 2.22 -4.82 -16.65
CA ILE A 7 2.80 -4.50 -15.33
C ILE A 7 4.18 -5.17 -15.17
N GLU A 8 4.28 -6.45 -15.51
CA GLU A 8 5.53 -7.21 -15.45
C GLU A 8 6.59 -6.62 -16.40
N PHE A 9 6.22 -6.28 -17.63
CA PHE A 9 7.09 -5.62 -18.60
C PHE A 9 7.48 -4.20 -18.18
N GLY A 10 6.55 -3.43 -17.61
CA GLY A 10 6.80 -2.11 -17.03
C GLY A 10 7.82 -2.18 -15.88
N LEU A 11 7.66 -3.15 -14.98
CA LEU A 11 8.62 -3.43 -13.91
C LEU A 11 9.99 -3.83 -14.48
N LEU A 12 10.05 -4.82 -15.37
CA LEU A 12 11.28 -5.29 -16.02
C LEU A 12 12.03 -4.20 -16.79
N SER A 13 11.31 -3.25 -17.40
CA SER A 13 11.93 -2.13 -18.12
C SER A 13 12.59 -1.09 -17.20
N GLU A 14 12.19 -1.02 -15.93
CA GLU A 14 12.68 -0.04 -14.96
C GLU A 14 13.59 -0.64 -13.89
N THR A 15 13.47 -1.94 -13.60
CA THR A 15 14.36 -2.70 -12.71
C THR A 15 15.29 -3.54 -13.56
N GLY A 16 16.54 -3.09 -13.75
CA GLY A 16 17.54 -3.81 -14.55
C GLY A 16 18.01 -5.17 -14.02
N SER A 17 17.30 -5.85 -13.10
CA SER A 17 17.62 -7.21 -12.63
C SER A 17 16.45 -7.88 -11.87
N ASP A 18 16.28 -9.17 -12.15
CA ASP A 18 15.73 -10.33 -11.40
C ASP A 18 14.48 -10.17 -10.51
N VAL A 19 13.34 -10.61 -11.08
CA VAL A 19 12.10 -10.94 -10.38
C VAL A 19 12.30 -12.25 -9.60
N VAL A 20 12.36 -12.17 -8.27
CA VAL A 20 12.52 -13.36 -7.42
C VAL A 20 11.24 -13.62 -6.61
N SER A 21 10.70 -14.82 -6.79
CA SER A 21 9.56 -15.36 -6.05
C SER A 21 10.06 -16.06 -4.78
N LEU A 22 9.54 -15.67 -3.60
CA LEU A 22 9.69 -16.45 -2.37
C LEU A 22 8.42 -17.30 -2.13
N PRO A 23 8.54 -18.58 -1.74
CA PRO A 23 7.39 -19.39 -1.37
C PRO A 23 6.80 -18.87 -0.04
N GLY A 24 5.48 -18.68 -0.02
CA GLY A 24 4.75 -18.35 1.21
C GLY A 24 4.54 -19.61 2.07
N GLU A 25 4.81 -19.52 3.37
CA GLU A 25 3.82 -19.27 4.43
C GLU A 25 4.50 -19.38 5.81
N GLU A 26 4.24 -18.38 6.67
CA GLU A 26 4.36 -18.34 8.15
C GLU A 26 5.69 -18.74 8.86
N ALA A 27 6.15 -17.82 9.72
CA ALA A 27 7.15 -17.98 10.78
C ALA A 27 8.64 -18.12 10.40
N GLY A 28 9.42 -17.07 10.66
CA GLY A 28 10.88 -17.21 10.78
C GLY A 28 11.69 -15.98 10.37
N TRP A 29 11.69 -14.94 11.19
CA TRP A 29 12.70 -13.89 11.06
C TRP A 29 14.10 -14.47 11.35
N ARG A 30 15.06 -14.19 10.44
CA ARG A 30 16.52 -14.41 10.57
C ARG A 30 17.03 -15.85 10.43
N ARG A 31 17.29 -16.25 9.18
CA ARG A 31 18.59 -16.75 8.68
C ARG A 31 18.35 -17.48 7.37
N GLU A 32 18.66 -16.82 6.24
CA GLU A 32 19.12 -17.41 4.98
C GLU A 32 19.19 -16.29 3.93
N ALA A 33 20.10 -15.35 4.17
CA ALA A 33 20.83 -14.75 3.07
C ALA A 33 21.80 -15.83 2.57
N GLU A 34 21.98 -15.93 1.26
CA GLU A 34 22.72 -16.98 0.54
C GLU A 34 21.88 -18.20 0.14
N HIS A 35 20.95 -18.02 -0.81
CA HIS A 35 20.85 -18.97 -1.93
C HIS A 35 20.29 -18.23 -3.16
N CYS A 36 21.07 -18.32 -4.24
CA CYS A 36 20.74 -17.88 -5.57
C CYS A 36 19.50 -18.64 -6.05
N PHE A 37 18.40 -17.94 -6.37
CA PHE A 37 17.17 -18.57 -6.89
C PHE A 37 17.07 -18.40 -8.41
N THR A 38 16.83 -19.52 -9.06
CA THR A 38 16.76 -19.72 -10.50
C THR A 38 15.59 -18.98 -11.17
N ILE A 39 15.81 -18.59 -12.42
CA ILE A 39 15.02 -17.72 -13.32
C ILE A 39 13.65 -18.33 -13.76
N GLU A 40 13.26 -19.52 -13.31
CA GLU A 40 12.16 -20.29 -13.93
C GLU A 40 10.74 -20.08 -13.37
N GLU A 41 10.52 -19.30 -12.30
CA GLU A 41 9.18 -18.95 -11.81
C GLU A 41 8.97 -17.44 -11.60
N ALA A 42 9.39 -16.63 -12.58
CA ALA A 42 8.90 -15.26 -12.71
C ALA A 42 7.46 -15.32 -13.25
N GLY A 43 6.47 -15.05 -12.40
CA GLY A 43 5.08 -15.04 -12.83
C GLY A 43 4.06 -14.82 -11.72
N TRP A 44 2.84 -14.48 -12.13
CA TRP A 44 1.72 -14.31 -11.24
C TRP A 44 1.30 -15.63 -10.62
N ARG A 45 1.40 -15.73 -9.29
CA ARG A 45 0.88 -16.82 -8.49
C ARG A 45 -0.62 -16.67 -8.30
N ARG A 46 -1.38 -17.74 -8.56
CA ARG A 46 -2.83 -17.75 -8.37
C ARG A 46 -3.17 -18.25 -6.97
N GLU A 47 -3.52 -17.34 -6.07
CA GLU A 47 -3.97 -17.65 -4.71
C GLU A 47 -5.45 -18.08 -4.69
N ALA A 48 -6.27 -17.47 -5.55
CA ALA A 48 -7.65 -17.86 -5.79
C ALA A 48 -8.03 -17.57 -7.24
N GLU A 49 -9.19 -18.03 -7.70
CA GLU A 49 -9.68 -17.78 -9.08
C GLU A 49 -9.74 -16.30 -9.46
N HIS A 50 -9.84 -15.43 -8.46
CA HIS A 50 -10.03 -13.99 -8.59
C HIS A 50 -8.92 -13.19 -7.88
N CYS A 51 -7.87 -13.86 -7.38
CA CYS A 51 -6.79 -13.23 -6.64
C CYS A 51 -5.45 -13.79 -7.11
N PHE A 52 -4.64 -12.93 -7.69
CA PHE A 52 -3.31 -13.26 -8.19
C PHE A 52 -2.29 -12.40 -7.45
N THR A 53 -1.16 -12.98 -7.06
CA THR A 53 -0.08 -12.33 -6.34
C THR A 53 1.23 -12.47 -7.10
N MET A 54 2.11 -11.49 -6.98
CA MET A 54 3.46 -11.55 -7.53
C MET A 54 4.40 -10.79 -6.60
N TRP A 55 5.53 -11.40 -6.29
CA TRP A 55 6.61 -10.72 -5.59
C TRP A 55 7.58 -10.14 -6.58
N CYS A 56 8.00 -8.91 -6.32
CA CYS A 56 9.02 -8.22 -7.10
C CYS A 56 10.02 -7.58 -6.15
N SER A 57 11.29 -7.82 -6.43
CA SER A 57 12.45 -7.13 -5.88
C SER A 57 13.23 -6.52 -7.05
N GLY A 58 14.24 -5.68 -6.78
CA GLY A 58 15.14 -5.19 -7.85
C GLY A 58 15.36 -3.68 -7.94
N ARG A 59 14.70 -2.86 -7.11
CA ARG A 59 15.02 -1.44 -6.96
C ARG A 59 15.72 -1.20 -5.63
N SER A 60 16.78 -0.38 -5.60
CA SER A 60 17.56 -0.07 -4.39
C SER A 60 16.73 0.49 -3.22
N CYS A 61 15.55 1.05 -3.50
CA CYS A 61 14.62 1.54 -2.49
C CYS A 61 13.59 0.49 -2.01
N CYS A 62 13.48 -0.69 -2.64
CA CYS A 62 12.50 -1.72 -2.28
C CYS A 62 13.21 -3.01 -1.83
N GLU A 63 13.11 -3.35 -0.55
CA GLU A 63 13.59 -4.66 -0.05
C GLU A 63 12.70 -5.80 -0.58
N GLY A 64 11.38 -5.55 -0.64
CA GLY A 64 10.41 -6.42 -1.30
C GLY A 64 9.09 -5.70 -1.58
N MET A 65 8.48 -6.02 -2.72
CA MET A 65 7.16 -5.52 -3.10
C MET A 65 6.24 -6.69 -3.48
N LEU A 66 5.06 -6.73 -2.87
CA LEU A 66 3.98 -7.64 -3.20
C LEU A 66 2.93 -6.92 -4.04
N LEU A 67 2.69 -7.43 -5.25
CA LEU A 67 1.58 -7.03 -6.09
C LEU A 67 0.44 -8.03 -5.90
N THR A 68 -0.76 -7.54 -5.61
CA THR A 68 -1.97 -8.35 -5.49
C THR A 68 -3.01 -7.82 -6.48
N LEU A 69 -3.30 -8.60 -7.50
CA LEU A 69 -4.34 -8.34 -8.49
C LEU A 69 -5.63 -9.06 -8.06
N LYS A 70 -6.63 -8.26 -7.65
CA LYS A 70 -7.98 -8.72 -7.32
C LYS A 70 -8.89 -8.48 -8.52
N LEU A 71 -9.22 -9.56 -9.22
CA LEU A 71 -10.18 -9.54 -10.31
C LEU A 71 -11.60 -9.69 -9.76
N ILE A 72 -12.57 -9.17 -10.49
CA ILE A 72 -13.97 -9.47 -10.22
C ILE A 72 -14.27 -10.87 -10.73
N LYS A 73 -15.00 -11.65 -9.92
CA LYS A 73 -15.53 -12.96 -10.34
C LYS A 73 -16.58 -12.77 -11.44
N ARG A 74 -16.14 -12.75 -12.69
CA ARG A 74 -17.01 -12.62 -13.88
C ARG A 74 -17.72 -13.94 -14.23
N GLN A 75 -17.33 -15.04 -13.58
CA GLN A 75 -17.92 -16.37 -13.80
C GLN A 75 -19.12 -16.68 -12.89
N ASP A 76 -19.35 -15.85 -11.85
CA ASP A 76 -20.50 -16.01 -10.96
C ASP A 76 -21.68 -15.17 -11.46
N LEU A 77 -22.71 -15.83 -12.02
CA LEU A 77 -23.94 -15.18 -12.54
C LEU A 77 -24.59 -14.20 -11.54
N LEU A 78 -24.58 -14.53 -10.24
CA LEU A 78 -25.10 -13.66 -9.18
C LEU A 78 -24.27 -12.38 -8.99
N ASN A 79 -22.94 -12.48 -9.02
CA ASN A 79 -22.07 -11.32 -8.92
C ASN A 79 -22.12 -10.47 -10.20
N VAL A 80 -22.25 -11.09 -11.38
CA VAL A 80 -22.47 -10.37 -12.64
C VAL A 80 -23.76 -9.55 -12.56
N LEU A 81 -24.86 -10.14 -12.07
CA LEU A 81 -26.14 -9.45 -11.93
C LEU A 81 -26.09 -8.26 -10.95
N ILE A 82 -25.40 -8.41 -9.81
CA ILE A 82 -25.17 -7.32 -8.85
C ILE A 82 -24.24 -6.24 -9.43
N ASN A 83 -23.25 -6.64 -10.22
CA ASN A 83 -22.29 -5.71 -10.85
C ASN A 83 -22.91 -4.90 -12.00
N VAL A 84 -24.01 -5.35 -12.62
CA VAL A 84 -24.79 -4.52 -13.55
C VAL A 84 -25.37 -3.28 -12.82
N ALA A 85 -25.73 -3.42 -11.54
CA ALA A 85 -26.23 -2.30 -10.73
C ALA A 85 -25.11 -1.43 -10.12
N ARG A 86 -23.91 -2.00 -9.90
CA ARG A 86 -22.73 -1.33 -9.34
C ARG A 86 -21.48 -1.83 -10.08
N PRO A 87 -21.01 -1.15 -11.14
CA PRO A 87 -19.80 -1.56 -11.83
C PRO A 87 -18.63 -1.46 -10.85
N LYS A 88 -18.06 -2.62 -10.53
CA LYS A 88 -16.81 -2.72 -9.78
C LYS A 88 -15.69 -2.80 -10.82
N ALA A 89 -14.56 -2.17 -10.57
CA ALA A 89 -13.36 -2.32 -11.39
C ALA A 89 -12.44 -3.38 -10.79
N ASP A 90 -11.58 -3.98 -11.62
CA ASP A 90 -10.51 -4.84 -11.13
C ASP A 90 -9.53 -3.98 -10.29
N THR A 91 -8.93 -4.53 -9.25
CA THR A 91 -8.10 -3.75 -8.31
C THR A 91 -6.69 -4.31 -8.25
N LEU A 92 -5.68 -3.47 -8.46
CA LEU A 92 -4.29 -3.78 -8.19
C LEU A 92 -3.87 -3.13 -6.86
N GLN A 93 -3.29 -3.93 -5.98
CA GLN A 93 -2.72 -3.49 -4.73
C GLN A 93 -1.21 -3.73 -4.76
N MET A 94 -0.44 -2.65 -4.64
CA MET A 94 1.01 -2.68 -4.54
C MET A 94 1.36 -2.44 -3.07
N LYS A 95 1.94 -3.45 -2.39
CA LYS A 95 2.40 -3.37 -1.00
C LYS A 95 3.93 -3.46 -1.00
N VAL A 96 4.58 -2.39 -0.58
CA VAL A 96 6.03 -2.36 -0.33
C VAL A 96 6.28 -2.52 1.16
N GLN A 97 7.15 -3.46 1.53
CA GLN A 97 7.65 -3.59 2.89
C GLN A 97 8.91 -2.73 3.05
N LEU A 98 8.97 -1.97 4.14
CA LEU A 98 10.11 -1.13 4.49
C LEU A 98 10.87 -1.75 5.67
N GLY A 99 12.19 -1.60 5.65
CA GLY A 99 13.04 -2.03 6.76
C GLY A 99 12.77 -1.22 8.02
N LYS A 100 13.08 -1.78 9.20
CA LYS A 100 12.85 -1.11 10.50
C LYS A 100 13.60 0.22 10.62
N ASP A 101 14.74 0.34 9.97
CA ASP A 101 15.60 1.53 9.98
C ASP A 101 15.26 2.54 8.86
N ASP A 102 14.35 2.19 7.95
CA ASP A 102 13.94 3.06 6.84
C ASP A 102 12.91 4.10 7.31
N GLY A 103 13.27 5.38 7.16
CA GLY A 103 12.40 6.53 7.41
C GLY A 103 11.97 6.73 8.87
N ASP A 104 11.41 7.91 9.14
CA ASP A 104 10.85 8.22 10.46
C ASP A 104 9.42 7.64 10.59
N PRO A 105 9.00 7.20 11.79
CA PRO A 105 7.69 6.57 12.01
C PRO A 105 6.53 7.58 11.93
N PHE A 106 5.53 7.32 11.08
CA PHE A 106 4.26 8.03 11.04
C PHE A 106 3.19 7.23 10.27
N VAL A 107 1.92 7.56 10.54
CA VAL A 107 0.76 7.02 9.79
C VAL A 107 0.13 8.11 8.91
N LEU A 108 -0.10 7.77 7.64
CA LEU A 108 -0.73 8.62 6.63
C LEU A 108 -1.57 7.77 5.67
N CYS A 109 -2.82 8.14 5.47
CA CYS A 109 -3.69 7.56 4.46
C CYS A 109 -4.37 8.64 3.62
N ILE A 110 -4.34 8.45 2.29
CA ILE A 110 -5.04 9.27 1.31
C ILE A 110 -5.99 8.33 0.59
N ALA A 111 -7.30 8.55 0.71
CA ALA A 111 -8.28 7.66 0.10
C ALA A 111 -9.47 8.43 -0.44
N GLN A 112 -10.24 7.83 -1.35
CA GLN A 112 -11.54 8.37 -1.71
C GLN A 112 -12.45 8.43 -0.48
N LYS A 113 -13.31 9.45 -0.35
CA LYS A 113 -14.17 9.64 0.84
C LYS A 113 -14.92 8.38 1.30
N LYS A 114 -15.50 7.62 0.36
CA LYS A 114 -16.21 6.36 0.64
C LYS A 114 -15.28 5.24 1.12
N THR A 115 -14.06 5.20 0.58
CA THR A 115 -13.04 4.23 0.95
C THR A 115 -12.42 4.59 2.30
N ALA A 116 -12.16 5.88 2.55
CA ALA A 116 -11.60 6.38 3.81
C ALA A 116 -12.43 6.00 5.03
N THR A 117 -13.77 6.11 4.94
CA THR A 117 -14.67 5.72 6.05
C THR A 117 -14.64 4.22 6.34
N ARG A 118 -14.46 3.40 5.30
CA ARG A 118 -14.31 1.95 5.41
C ARG A 118 -12.95 1.59 6.00
N LEU A 119 -11.86 2.17 5.47
CA LEU A 119 -10.49 1.92 5.95
C LEU A 119 -10.29 2.34 7.41
N ALA A 120 -10.90 3.43 7.85
CA ALA A 120 -10.85 3.87 9.25
C ALA A 120 -11.54 2.90 10.23
N LYS A 121 -12.34 1.94 9.75
CA LYS A 121 -12.95 0.89 10.57
C LYS A 121 -12.23 -0.45 10.41
N GLU A 122 -11.75 -0.74 9.21
CA GLU A 122 -11.07 -2.00 8.88
C GLU A 122 -9.61 -2.03 9.38
N MET A 123 -8.90 -0.90 9.34
CA MET A 123 -7.50 -0.82 9.75
C MET A 123 -7.38 -0.20 11.14
N HIS A 124 -6.74 -0.93 12.05
CA HIS A 124 -6.60 -0.54 13.45
C HIS A 124 -5.74 0.73 13.60
N ASP A 125 -4.61 0.80 12.90
CA ASP A 125 -3.72 1.96 12.90
C ASP A 125 -4.42 3.27 12.53
N LEU A 126 -5.25 3.28 11.49
CA LEU A 126 -6.01 4.46 11.11
C LEU A 126 -7.03 4.88 12.17
N SER A 127 -7.71 3.91 12.79
CA SER A 127 -8.71 4.18 13.83
C SER A 127 -8.10 4.79 15.10
N VAL A 128 -6.89 4.36 15.47
CA VAL A 128 -6.20 4.79 16.69
C VAL A 128 -5.40 6.07 16.48
N PHE A 129 -4.61 6.14 15.40
CA PHE A 129 -3.63 7.21 15.20
C PHE A 129 -4.12 8.36 14.34
N CYS A 130 -5.14 8.14 13.50
CA CYS A 130 -5.69 9.14 12.58
C CYS A 130 -7.18 9.42 12.83
N PRO A 131 -7.58 9.90 14.03
CA PRO A 131 -8.99 10.16 14.34
C PRO A 131 -9.58 11.32 13.51
N GLU A 132 -8.74 12.27 13.09
CA GLU A 132 -9.16 13.42 12.29
C GLU A 132 -9.05 13.13 10.79
N ARG A 133 -10.15 13.33 10.06
CA ARG A 133 -10.21 13.18 8.61
C ARG A 133 -10.38 14.55 7.98
N ARG A 134 -9.39 14.95 7.19
CA ARG A 134 -9.39 16.25 6.51
C ARG A 134 -9.73 16.06 5.03
N PRO A 135 -10.53 16.96 4.45
CA PRO A 135 -10.77 16.94 3.01
C PRO A 135 -9.45 17.23 2.26
N GLY A 136 -9.29 16.62 1.07
CA GLY A 136 -8.04 16.69 0.30
C GLY A 136 -7.68 18.10 -0.19
N ASP A 137 -8.66 18.99 -0.33
CA ASP A 137 -8.50 20.39 -0.74
C ASP A 137 -7.53 21.17 0.16
N LYS A 138 -7.53 20.90 1.47
CA LYS A 138 -6.57 21.48 2.43
C LYS A 138 -5.12 21.11 2.15
N HIS A 139 -4.89 20.08 1.34
CA HIS A 139 -3.57 19.55 1.01
C HIS A 139 -3.25 19.65 -0.49
N GLY A 140 -3.99 20.47 -1.23
CA GLY A 140 -3.82 20.64 -2.68
C GLY A 140 -4.31 19.44 -3.51
N LEU A 141 -5.08 18.54 -2.91
CA LEU A 141 -5.66 17.37 -3.58
C LEU A 141 -7.13 17.63 -3.96
N PRO A 142 -7.70 16.86 -4.90
CA PRO A 142 -9.12 16.94 -5.22
C PRO A 142 -10.02 16.72 -4.00
N ALA A 143 -11.13 17.47 -3.93
CA ALA A 143 -12.12 17.36 -2.85
C ALA A 143 -12.83 15.98 -2.79
N SER A 144 -12.63 15.11 -3.78
CA SER A 144 -13.08 13.71 -3.77
C SER A 144 -12.24 12.82 -2.83
N LEU A 145 -11.02 13.25 -2.52
CA LEU A 145 -10.10 12.55 -1.62
C LEU A 145 -10.24 13.07 -0.18
N SER A 146 -9.89 12.20 0.75
CA SER A 146 -9.78 12.47 2.18
C SER A 146 -8.38 12.06 2.63
N VAL A 147 -7.77 12.91 3.44
CA VAL A 147 -6.46 12.68 4.05
C VAL A 147 -6.67 12.41 5.53
N MET A 148 -6.09 11.32 6.00
CA MET A 148 -6.08 10.89 7.39
C MET A 148 -4.61 10.79 7.78
N SER A 149 -4.15 11.62 8.70
CA SER A 149 -2.74 11.63 9.06
C SER A 149 -2.56 11.93 10.53
N GLU A 150 -1.54 11.29 11.09
CA GLU A 150 -1.09 11.58 12.43
C GLU A 150 -0.45 12.97 12.54
N SER A 151 0.25 13.42 11.50
CA SER A 151 1.03 14.66 11.50
C SER A 151 0.87 15.44 10.20
N GLY A 152 0.54 16.73 10.34
CA GLY A 152 0.49 17.67 9.22
C GLY A 152 1.87 17.85 8.56
N GLU A 153 2.95 17.77 9.33
CA GLU A 153 4.33 17.85 8.81
C GLU A 153 4.64 16.66 7.89
N ALA A 154 4.29 15.44 8.33
CA ALA A 154 4.48 14.23 7.53
C ALA A 154 3.64 14.26 6.24
N THR A 155 2.41 14.76 6.32
CA THR A 155 1.54 14.95 5.16
C THR A 155 2.16 15.92 4.15
N ALA A 156 2.65 17.08 4.62
CA ALA A 156 3.25 18.10 3.76
C ALA A 156 4.58 17.64 3.14
N GLY A 157 5.39 16.89 3.88
CA GLY A 157 6.63 16.32 3.35
C GLY A 157 6.36 15.27 2.26
N MET A 158 5.32 14.45 2.45
CA MET A 158 4.98 13.40 1.50
C MET A 158 4.33 13.98 0.22
N LEU A 159 3.39 14.91 0.36
CA LEU A 159 2.68 15.56 -0.75
C LEU A 159 3.46 16.76 -1.33
N ASP A 160 4.50 16.50 -2.14
CA ASP A 160 5.12 17.56 -2.95
C ASP A 160 4.31 17.89 -4.20
N ALA A 161 4.73 18.93 -4.93
CA ALA A 161 4.14 19.32 -6.19
C ALA A 161 4.01 18.14 -7.18
N ARG A 162 5.03 17.27 -7.27
CA ARG A 162 5.00 16.11 -8.17
C ARG A 162 3.95 15.07 -7.73
N ALA A 163 3.95 14.65 -6.46
CA ALA A 163 2.97 13.70 -5.96
C ALA A 163 1.55 14.26 -6.08
N THR A 164 1.33 15.51 -5.68
CA THR A 164 0.04 16.19 -5.73
C THR A 164 -0.50 16.30 -7.15
N GLN A 165 0.34 16.63 -8.13
CA GLN A 165 -0.05 16.66 -9.55
C GLN A 165 -0.44 15.27 -10.06
N CYS A 166 0.39 14.26 -9.84
CA CYS A 166 0.09 12.89 -10.26
C CYS A 166 -1.20 12.36 -9.60
N ILE A 167 -1.36 12.56 -8.29
CA ILE A 167 -2.58 12.16 -7.57
C ILE A 167 -3.80 12.91 -8.13
N THR A 168 -3.67 14.19 -8.46
CA THR A 168 -4.77 14.97 -9.04
C THR A 168 -5.20 14.44 -10.41
N LEU A 169 -4.23 14.09 -11.28
CA LEU A 169 -4.51 13.51 -12.59
C LEU A 169 -5.19 12.14 -12.48
N TYR A 170 -4.71 11.28 -11.58
CA TYR A 170 -5.15 9.89 -11.48
C TYR A 170 -6.11 9.59 -10.29
N HIS A 171 -6.66 10.61 -9.64
CA HIS A 171 -7.48 10.47 -8.42
C HIS A 171 -8.69 9.52 -8.56
N ARG A 172 -9.21 9.35 -9.78
CA ARG A 172 -10.34 8.45 -10.07
C ARG A 172 -9.92 6.97 -10.03
N LYS A 173 -8.68 6.67 -10.43
CA LYS A 173 -8.12 5.31 -10.43
C LYS A 173 -7.56 4.96 -9.05
N ILE A 174 -7.04 5.92 -8.29
CA ILE A 174 -6.53 5.67 -6.94
C ILE A 174 -7.69 5.38 -5.97
N ASN A 175 -7.71 4.19 -5.37
CA ASN A 175 -8.62 3.85 -4.28
C ASN A 175 -8.13 4.43 -2.96
N TYR A 176 -6.89 4.08 -2.61
CA TYR A 176 -6.20 4.59 -1.44
C TYR A 176 -4.68 4.44 -1.57
N ILE A 177 -3.96 5.32 -0.89
CA ILE A 177 -2.53 5.25 -0.58
C ILE A 177 -2.46 5.22 0.95
N HIS A 178 -1.74 4.26 1.50
CA HIS A 178 -1.59 4.07 2.92
C HIS A 178 -0.12 3.85 3.26
N ILE A 179 0.39 4.68 4.15
CA ILE A 179 1.71 4.58 4.73
C ILE A 179 1.49 4.37 6.22
N SER A 180 2.05 3.29 6.74
CA SER A 180 1.94 2.98 8.15
C SER A 180 3.21 2.29 8.61
N ASP A 181 3.76 2.77 9.71
CA ASP A 181 4.85 2.11 10.44
C ASP A 181 4.32 1.15 11.52
N ARG A 182 3.00 1.14 11.72
CA ARG A 182 2.26 0.34 12.70
C ARG A 182 1.25 -0.59 12.05
N TYR A 183 1.53 -1.02 10.83
CA TYR A 183 0.59 -1.86 10.11
C TYR A 183 0.51 -3.22 10.79
N THR A 184 -0.64 -3.51 11.37
CA THR A 184 -0.92 -4.82 11.96
C THR A 184 -1.62 -5.69 10.93
N ARG A 185 -1.10 -6.89 10.72
CA ARG A 185 -1.65 -7.85 9.75
C ARG A 185 -3.00 -8.45 10.20
N VAL A 186 -3.26 -8.42 11.50
CA VAL A 186 -4.41 -9.03 12.17
C VAL A 186 -5.57 -8.04 12.22
N ALA A 187 -6.79 -8.48 11.91
CA ALA A 187 -7.99 -7.65 11.97
C ALA A 187 -8.24 -7.15 13.41
N PRO A 188 -8.89 -5.98 13.60
CA PRO A 188 -9.08 -5.38 14.93
C PRO A 188 -9.76 -6.30 15.96
N GLU A 189 -10.60 -7.23 15.51
CA GLU A 189 -11.36 -8.15 16.37
C GLU A 189 -10.50 -9.25 17.00
N GLU A 190 -9.45 -9.71 16.32
CA GLU A 190 -8.55 -10.75 16.82
C GLU A 190 -7.43 -10.19 17.73
N GLN A 191 -7.19 -8.88 17.69
CA GLN A 191 -6.19 -8.22 18.55
C GLN A 191 -6.63 -8.09 20.01
N GLN A 192 -7.95 -8.06 20.30
CA GLN A 192 -8.44 -7.94 21.68
C GLN A 192 -8.16 -9.18 22.55
N ALA A 193 -7.76 -10.30 21.94
CA ALA A 193 -7.51 -11.57 22.62
C ALA A 193 -6.02 -11.91 22.79
N ALA A 194 -5.10 -11.13 22.23
CA ALA A 194 -3.67 -11.47 22.21
C ALA A 194 -2.88 -10.73 23.31
N THR A 195 -2.19 -11.49 24.16
CA THR A 195 -1.31 -10.99 25.24
C THR A 195 0.12 -10.64 24.78
N THR A 196 0.45 -10.86 23.51
CA THR A 196 1.72 -10.46 22.91
C THR A 196 1.59 -9.12 22.19
N PRO A 197 2.55 -8.19 22.34
CA PRO A 197 2.50 -6.91 21.65
C PRO A 197 2.42 -7.15 20.13
N PRO A 198 1.54 -6.43 19.40
CA PRO A 198 1.31 -6.66 17.98
C PRO A 198 2.59 -6.41 17.19
N GLU A 199 2.93 -7.34 16.29
CA GLU A 199 4.06 -7.17 15.39
C GLU A 199 3.72 -6.08 14.37
N THR A 200 4.38 -4.93 14.51
CA THR A 200 4.18 -3.77 13.63
C THR A 200 5.16 -3.81 12.47
N GLU A 201 4.64 -3.82 11.25
CA GLU A 201 5.44 -3.69 10.03
C GLU A 201 5.37 -2.27 9.48
N LYS A 202 6.49 -1.80 8.91
CA LYS A 202 6.51 -0.58 8.10
C LYS A 202 6.13 -0.93 6.67
N VAL A 203 5.05 -0.34 6.18
CA VAL A 203 4.50 -0.63 4.86
C VAL A 203 4.06 0.62 4.13
N LEU A 204 4.23 0.61 2.82
CA LEU A 204 3.61 1.54 1.88
C LEU A 204 2.71 0.73 0.96
N VAL A 205 1.40 0.98 1.04
CA VAL A 205 0.38 0.29 0.26
C VAL A 205 -0.32 1.27 -0.66
N MET A 206 -0.34 1.01 -1.94
CA MET A 206 -1.12 1.76 -2.92
C MET A 206 -2.11 0.81 -3.60
N SER A 207 -3.38 1.18 -3.59
CA SER A 207 -4.43 0.44 -4.29
C SER A 207 -5.04 1.29 -5.40
N ILE A 208 -5.07 0.72 -6.61
CA ILE A 208 -5.57 1.36 -7.82
C ILE A 208 -6.62 0.47 -8.48
N ASN A 209 -7.60 1.10 -9.14
CA ASN A 209 -8.54 0.45 -10.02
C ASN A 209 -7.94 0.35 -11.41
N ILE A 210 -8.02 -0.85 -11.98
CA ILE A 210 -7.65 -1.12 -13.36
C ILE A 210 -8.94 -1.36 -14.14
N ASP A 211 -9.20 -0.48 -15.08
CA ASP A 211 -10.15 -0.66 -16.16
C ASP A 211 -9.42 -1.43 -17.27
N GLY A 212 -9.86 -2.66 -17.55
CA GLY A 212 -9.15 -3.57 -18.46
C GLY A 212 -9.02 -3.13 -19.92
N GLU A 213 -9.33 -1.87 -20.24
CA GLU A 213 -9.17 -1.25 -21.56
C GLU A 213 -7.87 -0.45 -21.72
N ASN A 214 -7.29 0.15 -20.66
CA ASN A 214 -6.12 1.02 -20.79
C ASN A 214 -5.14 0.88 -19.59
N ASP A 215 -4.04 0.17 -19.82
CA ASP A 215 -3.00 -0.08 -18.81
C ASP A 215 -1.87 0.98 -18.79
N GLU A 216 -1.89 1.92 -19.73
CA GLU A 216 -0.91 3.02 -19.84
C GLU A 216 -0.85 3.90 -18.57
N ASP A 217 -1.94 3.94 -17.80
CA ASP A 217 -2.03 4.72 -16.56
C ASP A 217 -1.43 4.01 -15.34
N ALA A 218 -1.20 2.69 -15.41
CA ALA A 218 -0.58 1.94 -14.31
C ALA A 218 0.89 2.35 -14.11
N ARG A 219 1.59 2.66 -15.21
CA ARG A 219 3.00 3.05 -15.17
C ARG A 219 3.24 4.38 -14.43
N PRO A 220 2.53 5.49 -14.73
CA PRO A 220 2.62 6.72 -13.94
C PRO A 220 2.31 6.53 -12.45
N LEU A 221 1.37 5.64 -12.11
CA LEU A 221 1.00 5.32 -10.73
C LEU A 221 2.10 4.52 -10.01
N LEU A 222 2.76 3.60 -10.71
CA LEU A 222 3.93 2.90 -10.21
C LEU A 222 5.11 3.86 -9.99
N MET A 223 5.33 4.81 -10.92
CA MET A 223 6.32 5.87 -10.75
C MET A 223 6.02 6.78 -9.56
N LEU A 224 4.75 7.08 -9.31
CA LEU A 224 4.30 7.78 -8.10
C LEU A 224 4.62 6.96 -6.85
N LEU A 225 4.33 5.66 -6.83
CA LEU A 225 4.64 4.77 -5.71
C LEU A 225 6.13 4.82 -5.36
N PHE A 226 7.00 4.69 -6.36
CA PHE A 226 8.44 4.74 -6.14
C PHE A 226 8.94 6.12 -5.70
N HIS A 227 8.39 7.21 -6.26
CA HIS A 227 8.71 8.57 -5.81
C HIS A 227 8.34 8.78 -4.33
N MET A 228 7.17 8.31 -3.92
CA MET A 228 6.71 8.37 -2.53
C MET A 228 7.57 7.52 -1.61
N LEU A 229 8.03 6.35 -2.08
CA LEU A 229 8.95 5.48 -1.35
C LEU A 229 10.34 6.12 -1.16
N ASP A 230 10.91 6.69 -2.22
CA ASP A 230 12.20 7.39 -2.17
C ASP A 230 12.15 8.58 -1.20
N LYS A 231 11.02 9.31 -1.19
CA LYS A 231 10.76 10.35 -0.20
C LYS A 231 10.62 9.80 1.21
N LEU A 232 9.88 8.73 1.40
CA LEU A 232 9.68 8.11 2.71
C LEU A 232 11.01 7.76 3.38
N LYS A 233 12.00 7.28 2.61
CA LYS A 233 13.35 6.98 3.12
C LYS A 233 14.20 8.21 3.42
N ARG A 234 14.00 9.31 2.68
CA ARG A 234 14.79 10.55 2.82
C ARG A 234 14.21 11.53 3.83
N MET A 235 12.90 11.49 4.06
CA MET A 235 12.23 12.40 4.96
C MET A 235 12.67 12.17 6.40
N ARG A 236 13.00 13.27 7.08
CA ARG A 236 13.28 13.32 8.50
C ARG A 236 12.31 14.29 9.14
N LEU A 237 11.46 13.78 10.02
CA LEU A 237 10.47 14.54 10.74
C LEU A 237 11.13 15.30 11.90
N SER A 238 10.51 16.39 12.33
CA SER A 238 10.91 17.12 13.51
C SER A 238 11.00 16.22 14.74
N LYS A 239 11.85 16.60 15.70
CA LYS A 239 11.99 15.91 17.00
C LYS A 239 10.66 15.84 17.74
N GLU A 240 9.80 16.85 17.57
CA GLU A 240 8.49 16.94 18.21
C GLU A 240 7.53 15.88 17.69
N VAL A 241 7.47 15.70 16.37
CA VAL A 241 6.61 14.70 15.72
C VAL A 241 7.07 13.29 16.10
N ARG A 242 8.39 13.04 16.08
CA ARG A 242 8.96 11.77 16.53
C ARG A 242 8.64 11.47 18.00
N LYS A 243 8.69 12.48 18.87
CA LYS A 243 8.32 12.31 20.27
C LYS A 243 6.82 12.03 20.42
N CYS A 244 5.96 12.73 19.66
CA CYS A 244 4.52 12.53 19.72
C CYS A 244 4.13 11.12 19.27
N SER A 245 4.70 10.62 18.18
CA SER A 245 4.44 9.26 17.71
C SER A 245 4.94 8.22 18.71
N LEU A 246 6.14 8.38 19.26
CA LEU A 246 6.66 7.49 20.32
C LEU A 246 5.81 7.49 21.59
N VAL A 247 5.28 8.64 22.01
CA VAL A 247 4.39 8.75 23.18
C VAL A 247 3.07 8.01 22.93
N LYS A 248 2.47 8.16 21.74
CA LYS A 248 1.25 7.43 21.38
C LYS A 248 1.50 5.93 21.30
N MET A 249 2.66 5.51 20.80
CA MET A 249 3.06 4.10 20.82
C MET A 249 3.21 3.56 22.25
N ALA A 250 3.86 4.29 23.14
CA ALA A 250 4.01 3.88 24.53
C ALA A 250 2.66 3.79 25.25
N ALA A 251 1.74 4.71 24.95
CA ALA A 251 0.37 4.66 25.46
C ALA A 251 -0.39 3.41 24.97
N MET A 252 -0.14 2.97 23.72
CA MET A 252 -0.75 1.76 23.18
C MET A 252 -0.19 0.47 23.81
N LEU A 253 1.08 0.44 24.20
CA LEU A 253 1.70 -0.70 24.90
C LEU A 253 1.31 -0.82 26.39
N HIS A 254 0.63 0.19 26.93
CA HIS A 254 0.18 0.24 28.33
C HIS A 254 -1.34 0.14 28.49
N LEU A 255 -2.07 -0.09 27.40
CA LEU A 255 -3.48 -0.47 27.36
C LEU A 255 -3.60 -1.97 27.09
#